data_AF-A0A4U8UZJ1-F1
#
_entry.id   AF-A0A4U8UZJ1-F1
#
_cell.length_a   1.000
_cell.length_b   1.000
_cell.length_c   1.000
_cell.angle_alpha   90.00
_cell.angle_beta   90.00
_cell.angle_gamma   90.00
#
_symmetry.space_group_name_H-M   'P 1'
#
loop_
_entity.id
_entity.type
_entity.pdbx_description
1 polymer ?
#
loop_
_entity_poly.entity_id
_entity_poly.type
_entity_poly.pdbx_seq_one_letter_code
_entity_poly.pdbx_strand_id
1 'polypeptide(L)'
;MSSNLGVHPDYRKLLANGVESLDNSVLEMLLHPAARPRDPRYNFGGPFIGNHRRMHDIPAGIPDEYRVSVLSRMPDPDGKVNRLNSFKESRHSEEVLFHIFYNICGESHQIVAATELFARGWRYLKPQMIWITRSQFAVTEQTQTQERAIYTYFDKQLWRKMSKEMIICYTDIDGRPTFPTGATEPVQGGLAAAHEKEKQREKEEHEERERKHELEKKLEAEMKLEMGKKLEIEKNVEMMLKRESERQGK
;
A
#
# COMPACT_ATOMS: atom_id res chain seq x y z
N MET A 1 3.48 27.41 41.27
CA MET A 1 3.22 26.69 40.00
C MET A 1 3.55 27.64 38.87
N SER A 2 4.81 27.66 38.43
CA SER A 2 5.26 28.54 37.35
C SER A 2 5.31 27.72 36.07
N SER A 3 4.39 28.02 35.15
CA SER A 3 4.25 27.41 33.84
C SER A 3 5.40 27.82 32.92
N ASN A 4 6.17 26.83 32.48
CA ASN A 4 7.14 26.92 31.39
C ASN A 4 6.40 27.25 30.08
N LEU A 5 6.33 28.53 29.73
CA LEU A 5 6.01 28.95 28.37
C LEU A 5 7.29 28.81 27.54
N GLY A 6 7.37 27.70 26.81
CA GLY A 6 8.45 27.43 25.86
C GLY A 6 8.62 28.59 24.91
N VAL A 7 9.88 28.98 24.71
CA VAL A 7 10.32 30.02 23.77
C VAL A 7 9.79 29.68 22.38
N HIS A 8 8.83 30.46 21.90
CA HIS A 8 8.31 30.37 20.55
C HIS A 8 9.43 30.76 19.57
N PRO A 9 9.74 29.95 18.54
CA PRO A 9 10.76 30.31 17.55
C PRO A 9 10.40 31.65 16.90
N ASP A 10 11.34 32.59 16.92
CA ASP A 10 11.17 33.90 16.30
C ASP A 10 11.41 33.77 14.79
N TYR A 11 10.34 33.42 14.06
CA TYR A 11 10.36 33.20 12.61
C TYR A 11 10.88 34.42 11.83
N ARG A 12 10.88 35.63 12.43
CA ARG A 12 11.45 36.84 11.81
C ARG A 12 12.96 36.75 11.59
N LYS A 13 13.68 36.00 12.44
CA LYS A 13 15.14 35.85 12.32
C LYS A 13 15.56 34.85 11.24
N LEU A 14 14.70 33.89 10.90
CA LEU A 14 14.91 32.97 9.78
C LEU A 14 14.74 33.65 8.42
N LEU A 15 13.96 34.72 8.34
CA LEU A 15 13.78 35.52 7.11
C LEU A 15 15.03 36.34 6.72
N ALA A 16 15.95 36.59 7.67
CA ALA A 16 17.18 37.33 7.41
C ALA A 16 18.23 36.47 6.67
N ASN A 17 18.15 35.14 6.82
CA ASN A 17 19.01 34.19 6.14
C ASN A 17 18.26 33.59 4.95
N GLY A 18 18.11 34.37 3.88
CA GLY A 18 17.78 33.87 2.55
C GLY A 18 16.44 33.13 2.45
N VAL A 19 15.43 33.83 1.94
CA VAL A 19 14.23 33.21 1.38
C VAL A 19 14.63 32.39 0.15
N GLU A 20 15.15 31.17 0.33
CA GLU A 20 15.39 30.20 -0.74
C GLU A 20 14.14 29.33 -1.03
N SER A 21 13.02 29.61 -0.37
CA SER A 21 11.82 28.76 -0.39
C SER A 21 10.51 29.52 -0.62
N LEU A 22 10.54 30.69 -1.27
CA LEU A 22 9.35 31.11 -2.01
C LEU A 22 9.48 30.53 -3.42
N ASP A 23 8.49 29.74 -3.82
CA ASP A 23 8.31 29.32 -5.20
C ASP A 23 8.33 30.57 -6.10
N ASN A 24 9.39 30.71 -6.91
CA ASN A 24 9.64 31.88 -7.77
C ASN A 24 8.45 32.22 -8.66
N SER A 25 7.51 31.29 -8.82
CA SER A 25 6.23 31.43 -9.49
C SER A 25 5.34 32.57 -8.95
N VAL A 26 5.30 32.82 -7.63
CA VAL A 26 4.49 33.92 -7.06
C VAL A 26 5.14 35.28 -7.33
N LEU A 27 6.48 35.34 -7.20
CA LEU A 27 7.26 36.53 -7.50
C LEU A 27 7.17 36.86 -9.00
N GLU A 28 7.31 35.85 -9.87
CA GLU A 28 7.10 35.94 -11.33
C GLU A 28 5.72 36.49 -11.70
N MET A 29 4.65 36.00 -11.06
CA MET A 29 3.29 36.48 -11.28
C MET A 29 3.09 37.96 -10.87
N LEU A 30 3.82 38.41 -9.84
CA LEU A 30 3.79 39.80 -9.37
C LEU A 30 4.64 40.74 -10.25
N LEU A 31 5.77 40.26 -10.76
CA LEU A 31 6.71 41.06 -11.57
C LEU A 31 6.37 41.08 -13.07
N HIS A 32 5.69 40.06 -13.65
CA HIS A 32 5.45 39.96 -15.09
C HIS A 32 3.96 39.97 -15.48
N PRO A 33 3.40 41.14 -15.87
CA PRO A 33 2.01 41.30 -16.28
C PRO A 33 1.52 40.37 -17.39
N ALA A 34 2.43 39.97 -18.29
CA ALA A 34 2.15 39.13 -19.45
C ALA A 34 2.11 37.62 -19.13
N ALA A 35 2.67 37.21 -17.99
CA ALA A 35 2.62 35.83 -17.49
C ALA A 35 1.37 35.55 -16.64
N ARG A 36 0.50 36.55 -16.44
CA ARG A 36 -0.72 36.40 -15.65
C ARG A 36 -1.75 35.55 -16.41
N PRO A 37 -2.25 34.44 -15.84
CA PRO A 37 -3.45 33.79 -16.34
C PRO A 37 -4.60 34.81 -16.42
N ARG A 38 -5.51 34.67 -17.39
CA ARG A 38 -6.65 35.60 -17.57
C ARG A 38 -7.53 35.76 -16.32
N ASP A 39 -7.43 34.83 -15.36
CA ASP A 39 -8.00 34.96 -14.01
C ASP A 39 -6.99 34.48 -12.94
N PRO A 40 -6.43 35.38 -12.11
CA PRO A 40 -5.50 35.03 -11.02
C PRO A 40 -6.11 34.08 -9.97
N ARG A 41 -7.44 34.03 -9.87
CA ARG A 41 -8.14 33.13 -8.93
C ARG A 41 -7.98 31.67 -9.32
N TYR A 42 -7.58 31.37 -10.55
CA TYR A 42 -7.53 30.00 -11.06
C TYR A 42 -6.26 29.24 -10.65
N ASN A 43 -5.19 29.92 -10.26
CA ASN A 43 -3.91 29.28 -9.91
C ASN A 43 -3.48 29.44 -8.44
N PHE A 44 -4.21 30.23 -7.65
CA PHE A 44 -3.88 30.48 -6.25
C PHE A 44 -4.64 29.52 -5.33
N GLY A 45 -3.92 28.60 -4.67
CA GLY A 45 -4.46 27.62 -3.72
C GLY A 45 -4.64 28.16 -2.30
N GLY A 46 -4.18 29.39 -2.05
CA GLY A 46 -4.31 30.08 -0.77
C GLY A 46 -2.95 30.40 -0.14
N PRO A 47 -2.93 31.22 0.92
CA PRO A 47 -1.71 31.79 1.51
C PRO A 47 -0.74 30.75 2.10
N PHE A 48 -1.20 29.52 2.37
CA PHE A 48 -0.37 28.44 2.93
C PHE A 48 -0.06 27.33 1.91
N ILE A 49 -0.70 27.35 0.75
CA ILE A 49 -0.59 26.31 -0.28
C ILE A 49 0.09 26.87 -1.55
N GLY A 50 0.17 28.21 -1.68
CA GLY A 50 0.83 28.89 -2.79
C GLY A 50 0.08 28.66 -4.10
N ASN A 51 0.80 28.25 -5.13
CA ASN A 51 0.25 28.04 -6.48
C ASN A 51 -0.26 26.61 -6.71
N HIS A 52 -0.23 25.75 -5.69
CA HIS A 52 -0.69 24.37 -5.84
C HIS A 52 -2.20 24.27 -5.54
N ARG A 53 -3.05 24.35 -6.57
CA ARG A 53 -4.47 23.97 -6.40
C ARG A 53 -4.64 22.46 -6.57
N ARG A 54 -5.48 21.86 -5.73
CA ARG A 54 -5.91 20.48 -5.93
C ARG A 54 -6.86 20.42 -7.12
N MET A 55 -6.79 19.36 -7.92
CA MET A 55 -7.66 19.17 -9.09
C MET A 55 -9.16 19.25 -8.73
N HIS A 56 -9.55 18.73 -7.57
CA HIS A 56 -10.94 18.74 -7.11
C HIS A 56 -11.41 20.07 -6.51
N ASP A 57 -10.50 21.03 -6.30
CA ASP A 57 -10.83 22.36 -5.77
C ASP A 57 -11.11 23.37 -6.90
N ILE A 58 -10.95 22.99 -8.17
CA ILE A 58 -11.16 23.87 -9.32
C ILE A 58 -12.66 23.94 -9.61
N PRO A 59 -13.30 25.13 -9.52
CA PRO A 59 -14.72 25.27 -9.83
C PRO A 59 -14.94 25.01 -11.32
N ALA A 60 -15.45 23.83 -11.64
CA ALA A 60 -15.95 23.53 -12.97
C ALA A 60 -17.41 24.00 -13.04
N GLY A 61 -17.78 24.68 -14.13
CA GLY A 61 -19.16 25.12 -14.40
C GLY A 61 -20.08 23.95 -14.76
N ILE A 62 -20.10 22.93 -13.90
CA ILE A 62 -20.85 21.69 -14.09
C ILE A 62 -22.30 21.94 -13.67
N PRO A 63 -23.29 21.62 -14.53
CA PRO A 63 -24.70 21.70 -14.18
C PRO A 63 -25.06 20.87 -12.94
N ASP A 64 -26.07 21.30 -12.19
CA ASP A 64 -26.42 20.70 -10.90
C ASP A 64 -26.89 19.24 -11.04
N GLU A 65 -27.36 18.84 -12.22
CA GLU A 65 -27.78 17.47 -12.54
C GLU A 65 -26.62 16.47 -12.50
N TYR A 66 -25.38 16.93 -12.64
CA TYR A 66 -24.19 16.07 -12.55
C TYR A 66 -23.56 16.10 -11.16
N ARG A 67 -24.09 16.90 -10.23
CA ARG A 67 -23.59 16.99 -8.86
C ARG A 67 -24.17 15.85 -8.04
N VAL A 68 -23.71 14.64 -8.35
CA VAL A 68 -24.17 13.39 -7.73
C VAL A 68 -24.00 13.41 -6.21
N SER A 69 -23.03 14.15 -5.66
CA SER A 69 -22.90 14.32 -4.21
C SER A 69 -24.13 15.00 -3.57
N VAL A 70 -24.82 15.87 -4.31
CA VAL A 70 -26.07 16.51 -3.90
C VAL A 70 -27.26 15.60 -4.21
N LEU A 71 -27.30 15.01 -5.41
CA LEU A 71 -28.42 14.15 -5.84
C LEU A 71 -28.53 12.84 -5.08
N SER A 72 -27.40 12.22 -4.70
CA SER A 72 -27.36 10.98 -3.90
C SER A 72 -27.89 11.15 -2.47
N ARG A 73 -28.14 12.38 -2.03
CA ARG A 73 -28.79 12.68 -0.74
C ARG A 73 -30.30 12.93 -0.88
N MET A 74 -30.81 13.09 -2.09
CA MET A 74 -32.22 13.30 -2.34
C MET A 74 -32.92 11.92 -2.44
N PRO A 75 -34.10 11.74 -1.82
CA PRO A 75 -34.90 10.55 -2.04
C PRO A 75 -35.38 10.50 -3.49
N ASP A 76 -35.24 9.34 -4.12
CA ASP A 76 -35.92 9.01 -5.38
C ASP A 76 -37.45 9.14 -5.22
N PRO A 77 -38.24 9.16 -6.32
CA PRO A 77 -39.70 9.17 -6.26
C PRO A 77 -40.31 8.07 -5.38
N ASP A 78 -39.61 6.93 -5.25
CA ASP A 78 -39.97 5.80 -4.40
C ASP A 78 -39.45 5.90 -2.95
N GLY A 79 -38.89 7.07 -2.55
CA GLY A 79 -38.38 7.35 -1.22
C GLY A 79 -37.02 6.73 -0.88
N LYS A 80 -36.34 6.09 -1.85
CA LYS A 80 -35.01 5.48 -1.64
C LYS A 80 -33.91 6.49 -1.87
N VAL A 81 -32.93 6.53 -0.96
CA VAL A 81 -31.75 7.38 -1.11
C VAL A 81 -30.66 6.58 -1.82
N ASN A 82 -30.30 7.00 -3.04
CA ASN A 82 -29.23 6.36 -3.81
C ASN A 82 -27.85 6.76 -3.28
N ARG A 83 -27.41 6.10 -2.20
CA ARG A 83 -26.06 6.29 -1.68
C ARG A 83 -25.04 5.64 -2.62
N LEU A 84 -24.05 6.44 -3.02
CA LEU A 84 -22.88 5.91 -3.70
C LEU A 84 -22.17 4.88 -2.81
N ASN A 85 -21.60 3.86 -3.45
CA ASN A 85 -20.77 2.90 -2.76
C ASN A 85 -19.56 3.61 -2.14
N SER A 86 -19.19 3.19 -0.91
CA SER A 86 -17.92 3.61 -0.32
C SER A 86 -16.77 3.23 -1.24
N PHE A 87 -15.78 4.13 -1.33
CA PHE A 87 -14.52 3.84 -2.00
C PHE A 87 -13.88 2.58 -1.39
N LYS A 88 -13.46 1.66 -2.25
CA LYS A 88 -12.71 0.46 -1.88
C LYS A 88 -11.63 0.25 -2.94
N GLU A 89 -10.39 0.47 -2.55
CA GLU A 89 -9.19 0.41 -3.40
C GLU A 89 -9.08 -0.90 -4.20
N SER A 90 -9.44 -2.03 -3.59
CA SER A 90 -9.44 -3.35 -4.23
C SER A 90 -10.43 -3.50 -5.40
N ARG A 91 -11.47 -2.65 -5.47
CA ARG A 91 -12.47 -2.68 -6.56
C ARG A 91 -12.06 -1.89 -7.79
N HIS A 92 -10.99 -1.07 -7.69
CA HIS A 92 -10.58 -0.17 -8.75
C HIS A 92 -9.44 -0.75 -9.59
N SER A 93 -9.40 -0.42 -10.88
CA SER A 93 -8.30 -0.80 -11.77
C SER A 93 -7.02 -0.06 -11.38
N GLU A 94 -5.86 -0.60 -11.80
CA GLU A 94 -4.56 0.05 -11.53
C GLU A 94 -4.48 1.47 -12.09
N GLU A 95 -5.12 1.73 -13.22
CA GLU A 95 -5.17 3.06 -13.84
C GLU A 95 -5.85 4.09 -12.94
N VAL A 96 -6.95 3.70 -12.28
CA VAL A 96 -7.63 4.57 -11.30
C VAL A 96 -6.75 4.80 -10.07
N LEU A 97 -6.00 3.78 -9.64
CA LEU A 97 -5.04 3.95 -8.54
C LEU A 97 -3.90 4.89 -8.91
N PHE A 98 -3.36 4.81 -10.14
CA PHE A 98 -2.39 5.77 -10.65
C PHE A 98 -2.98 7.18 -10.75
N HIS A 99 -4.24 7.30 -11.18
CA HIS A 99 -4.96 8.58 -11.19
C HIS A 99 -4.99 9.20 -9.80
N ILE A 100 -5.43 8.44 -8.80
CA ILE A 100 -5.49 8.90 -7.41
C ILE A 100 -4.08 9.28 -6.91
N PHE A 101 -3.09 8.42 -7.15
CA PHE A 101 -1.73 8.63 -6.66
C PHE A 101 -1.07 9.90 -7.20
N TYR A 102 -1.24 10.21 -8.50
CA TYR A 102 -0.61 11.35 -9.14
C TYR A 102 -1.42 12.65 -9.06
N ASN A 103 -2.74 12.60 -8.84
CA ASN A 103 -3.61 13.79 -8.85
C ASN A 103 -4.14 14.19 -7.47
N ILE A 104 -4.18 13.26 -6.49
CA ILE A 104 -4.68 13.53 -5.14
C ILE A 104 -3.50 13.51 -4.15
N CYS A 105 -2.47 14.29 -4.44
CA CYS A 105 -1.25 14.35 -3.64
C CYS A 105 -1.48 14.94 -2.24
N GLY A 106 -0.81 14.38 -1.23
CA GLY A 106 -0.85 14.88 0.15
C GLY A 106 -2.08 14.47 0.96
N GLU A 107 -3.00 13.70 0.38
CA GLU A 107 -4.19 13.19 1.05
C GLU A 107 -4.05 11.71 1.42
N SER A 108 -4.88 11.23 2.34
CA SER A 108 -4.94 9.81 2.74
C SER A 108 -5.19 8.88 1.55
N HIS A 109 -5.94 9.33 0.54
CA HIS A 109 -6.22 8.58 -0.69
C HIS A 109 -4.95 8.22 -1.46
N GLN A 110 -3.91 9.06 -1.44
CA GLN A 110 -2.64 8.77 -2.10
C GLN A 110 -1.96 7.55 -1.47
N ILE A 111 -1.98 7.46 -0.14
CA ILE A 111 -1.40 6.34 0.61
C ILE A 111 -2.21 5.07 0.35
N VAL A 112 -3.54 5.16 0.38
CA VAL A 112 -4.43 4.03 0.08
C VAL A 112 -4.14 3.46 -1.33
N ALA A 113 -4.03 4.33 -2.34
CA ALA A 113 -3.69 3.91 -3.69
C ALA A 113 -2.29 3.28 -3.77
N ALA A 114 -1.30 3.86 -3.10
CA ALA A 114 0.05 3.32 -3.06
C ALA A 114 0.11 1.94 -2.37
N THR A 115 -0.61 1.75 -1.27
CA THR A 115 -0.69 0.46 -0.57
C THR A 115 -1.30 -0.61 -1.46
N GLU A 116 -2.37 -0.29 -2.18
CA GLU A 116 -3.02 -1.23 -3.10
C GLU A 116 -2.12 -1.56 -4.31
N LEU A 117 -1.45 -0.56 -4.90
CA LEU A 117 -0.46 -0.79 -5.95
C LEU A 117 0.67 -1.71 -5.46
N PHE A 118 1.16 -1.48 -4.24
CA PHE A 118 2.17 -2.33 -3.61
C PHE A 118 1.70 -3.79 -3.46
N ALA A 119 0.44 -3.98 -3.03
CA ALA A 119 -0.18 -5.30 -2.90
C ALA A 119 -0.30 -6.02 -4.25
N ARG A 120 -0.47 -5.27 -5.35
CA ARG A 120 -0.48 -5.79 -6.73
C ARG A 120 0.89 -6.01 -7.34
N GLY A 121 1.97 -5.90 -6.56
CA GLY A 121 3.33 -6.14 -7.02
C GLY A 121 3.97 -4.96 -7.75
N TRP A 122 3.40 -3.75 -7.63
CA TRP A 122 4.07 -2.53 -8.06
C TRP A 122 5.05 -2.04 -6.98
N ARG A 123 6.14 -1.41 -7.43
CA ARG A 123 7.16 -0.80 -6.58
C ARG A 123 7.41 0.62 -7.06
N TYR A 124 7.59 1.54 -6.14
CA TYR A 124 7.85 2.93 -6.48
C TYR A 124 9.36 3.19 -6.49
N LEU A 125 9.87 3.74 -7.59
CA LEU A 125 11.26 4.18 -7.69
C LEU A 125 11.36 5.65 -7.30
N LYS A 126 12.02 5.95 -6.17
CA LYS A 126 12.12 7.31 -5.63
C LYS A 126 12.82 8.28 -6.60
N PRO A 127 13.99 7.96 -7.19
CA PRO A 127 14.70 8.93 -8.03
C PRO A 127 13.96 9.25 -9.34
N GLN A 128 13.32 8.25 -9.94
CA GLN A 128 12.60 8.41 -11.21
C GLN A 128 11.13 8.81 -11.04
N MET A 129 10.59 8.70 -9.83
CA MET A 129 9.19 8.99 -9.48
C MET A 129 8.18 8.23 -10.36
N ILE A 130 8.43 6.93 -10.53
CA ILE A 130 7.62 6.02 -11.35
C ILE A 130 7.28 4.75 -10.57
N TRP A 131 6.11 4.20 -10.88
CA TRP A 131 5.73 2.86 -10.47
C TRP A 131 6.21 1.85 -11.50
N ILE A 132 6.79 0.75 -11.01
CA ILE A 132 7.33 -0.33 -11.82
C ILE A 132 6.83 -1.69 -11.34
N THR A 133 6.80 -2.66 -12.23
CA THR A 133 6.63 -4.07 -11.89
C THR A 133 7.48 -4.92 -12.82
N ARG A 134 8.00 -6.04 -12.31
CA ARG A 134 8.88 -6.92 -13.07
C ARG A 134 8.05 -7.66 -14.13
N SER A 135 8.53 -7.67 -15.37
CA SER A 135 7.89 -8.48 -16.41
C SER A 135 8.08 -9.97 -16.14
N GLN A 136 7.03 -10.78 -16.33
CA GLN A 136 7.04 -12.22 -16.03
C GLN A 136 8.06 -13.02 -16.86
N PHE A 137 8.48 -12.48 -18.00
CA PHE A 137 9.39 -13.16 -18.95
C PHE A 137 10.79 -12.52 -19.01
N ALA A 138 11.15 -11.66 -18.06
CA ALA A 138 12.43 -10.98 -18.10
C ALA A 138 13.57 -11.90 -17.62
N VAL A 139 14.58 -12.11 -18.47
CA VAL A 139 15.89 -12.61 -18.05
C VAL A 139 16.52 -11.55 -17.15
N THR A 140 17.13 -11.98 -16.04
CA THR A 140 17.58 -11.06 -14.98
C THR A 140 19.03 -11.32 -14.61
N GLU A 141 19.84 -10.26 -14.64
CA GLU A 141 21.13 -10.24 -13.95
C GLU A 141 20.88 -9.65 -12.56
N GLN A 142 21.03 -10.48 -11.53
CA GLN A 142 20.75 -10.08 -10.15
C GLN A 142 22.04 -10.14 -9.33
N THR A 143 22.40 -9.00 -8.76
CA THR A 143 23.45 -8.86 -7.75
C THR A 143 22.79 -8.66 -6.38
N GLN A 144 23.55 -8.76 -5.30
CA GLN A 144 23.05 -8.52 -3.94
C GLN A 144 22.46 -7.11 -3.75
N THR A 145 22.92 -6.12 -4.51
CA THR A 145 22.52 -4.71 -4.37
C THR A 145 21.66 -4.18 -5.52
N GLN A 146 21.69 -4.85 -6.68
CA GLN A 146 21.11 -4.35 -7.91
C GLN A 146 20.47 -5.46 -8.73
N GLU A 147 19.48 -5.10 -9.52
CA GLU A 147 18.81 -5.98 -10.47
C GLU A 147 18.70 -5.30 -11.83
N ARG A 148 19.11 -6.01 -12.89
CA ARG A 148 18.88 -5.63 -14.29
C ARG A 148 17.83 -6.54 -14.90
N ALA A 149 16.71 -5.96 -15.33
CA ALA A 149 15.61 -6.71 -15.96
C ALA A 149 14.77 -5.80 -16.87
N ILE A 150 13.86 -6.41 -17.62
CA ILE A 150 12.79 -5.70 -18.33
C ILE A 150 11.64 -5.45 -17.34
N TYR A 151 11.37 -4.18 -17.09
CA TYR A 151 10.28 -3.74 -16.23
C TYR A 151 9.16 -3.13 -17.05
N THR A 152 7.94 -3.33 -16.56
CA THR A 152 6.80 -2.51 -16.98
C THR A 152 6.68 -1.35 -16.01
N TYR A 153 6.67 -0.12 -16.51
CA TYR A 153 6.47 1.09 -15.73
C TYR A 153 5.23 1.84 -16.20
N PHE A 154 4.63 2.64 -15.33
CA PHE A 154 3.54 3.51 -15.71
C PHE A 154 4.06 4.91 -16.06
N ASP A 155 3.84 5.34 -17.30
CA ASP A 155 4.20 6.66 -17.78
C ASP A 155 3.07 7.66 -17.48
N LYS A 156 3.30 8.57 -16.54
CA LYS A 156 2.33 9.59 -16.12
C LYS A 156 2.09 10.69 -17.17
N GLN A 157 2.99 10.88 -18.13
CA GLN A 157 2.82 11.89 -19.19
C GLN A 157 2.00 11.34 -20.35
N LEU A 158 2.29 10.09 -20.74
CA LEU A 158 1.56 9.39 -21.81
C LEU A 158 0.32 8.65 -21.31
N TRP A 159 0.16 8.55 -19.99
CA TRP A 159 -0.92 7.84 -19.30
C TRP A 159 -1.06 6.37 -19.73
N ARG A 160 0.07 5.65 -19.84
CA ARG A 160 0.08 4.26 -20.30
C ARG A 160 1.20 3.44 -19.67
N LYS A 161 1.03 2.12 -19.66
CA LYS A 161 2.09 1.18 -19.29
C LYS A 161 3.09 1.04 -20.43
N MET A 162 4.36 1.07 -20.09
CA MET A 162 5.49 1.00 -21.02
C MET A 162 6.47 -0.05 -20.51
N SER A 163 7.15 -0.76 -21.42
CA SER A 163 8.20 -1.71 -21.06
C SER A 163 9.57 -1.13 -21.40
N LYS A 164 10.51 -1.25 -20.46
CA LYS A 164 11.88 -0.76 -20.63
C LYS A 164 12.85 -1.62 -19.83
N GLU A 165 14.02 -1.87 -20.40
CA GLU A 165 15.14 -2.46 -19.67
C GLU A 165 15.71 -1.43 -18.69
N MET A 166 15.82 -1.81 -17.41
CA MET A 166 16.32 -0.93 -16.36
C MET A 166 17.24 -1.69 -15.41
N ILE A 167 18.19 -0.96 -14.85
CA ILE A 167 19.01 -1.41 -13.71
C ILE A 167 18.49 -0.67 -12.49
N ILE A 168 18.15 -1.42 -11.44
CA ILE A 168 17.51 -0.89 -10.24
C ILE A 168 18.36 -1.25 -9.03
N CYS A 169 18.67 -0.25 -8.20
CA CYS A 169 19.24 -0.46 -6.89
C CYS A 169 18.12 -0.71 -5.88
N TYR A 170 18.24 -1.72 -5.03
CA TYR A 170 17.20 -2.00 -4.01
C TYR A 170 17.02 -0.85 -3.01
N THR A 171 18.02 0.01 -2.84
CA THR A 171 17.97 1.23 -2.00
C THR A 171 17.05 2.32 -2.55
N ASP A 172 16.85 2.33 -3.86
CA ASP A 172 16.08 3.34 -4.58
C ASP A 172 14.59 2.99 -4.65
N ILE A 173 14.27 1.73 -4.39
CA ILE A 173 12.90 1.23 -4.25
C ILE A 173 12.34 1.70 -2.91
N ASP A 174 11.11 2.17 -2.94
CA ASP A 174 10.39 2.53 -1.73
C ASP A 174 9.84 1.31 -0.99
N GLY A 175 9.74 1.43 0.32
CA GLY A 175 9.16 0.41 1.19
C GLY A 175 7.65 0.32 1.07
N ARG A 176 7.04 -0.51 1.93
CA ARG A 176 5.58 -0.55 2.05
C ARG A 176 5.06 0.83 2.52
N PRO A 177 4.12 1.46 1.79
CA PRO A 177 3.55 2.74 2.22
C PRO A 177 2.89 2.62 3.60
N THR A 178 3.22 3.55 4.51
CA THR A 178 2.65 3.62 5.86
C THR A 178 1.83 4.90 6.02
N PHE A 179 0.79 4.84 6.84
CA PHE A 179 0.06 6.05 7.22
C PHE A 179 0.92 6.88 8.18
N PRO A 180 1.04 8.20 7.97
CA PRO A 180 1.69 9.08 8.91
C PRO A 180 0.87 9.04 10.20
N THR A 181 1.37 8.30 11.19
CA THR A 181 0.84 8.36 12.54
C THR A 181 1.42 9.66 13.11
N GLY A 182 0.57 10.59 13.57
CA GLY A 182 0.98 11.92 14.02
C GLY A 182 1.89 11.98 15.26
N ALA A 183 2.63 10.92 15.56
CA ALA A 183 3.73 10.95 16.49
C ALA A 183 4.92 11.64 15.82
N THR A 184 5.26 12.82 16.29
CA THR A 184 6.59 13.42 16.12
C THR A 184 7.64 12.40 16.54
N GLU A 185 8.25 11.73 15.56
CA GLU A 185 9.46 10.94 15.75
C GLU A 185 10.60 11.91 16.04
N PRO A 186 11.26 11.86 17.22
CA PRO A 186 12.58 12.44 17.35
C PRO A 186 13.54 11.66 16.45
N VAL A 187 14.13 12.36 15.48
CA VAL A 187 15.20 11.84 14.63
C VAL A 187 16.41 11.53 15.51
N GLN A 188 16.52 10.28 15.97
CA GLN A 188 17.74 9.49 16.22
C GLN A 188 17.39 8.28 17.12
N GLY A 189 17.42 7.07 16.55
CA GLY A 189 17.51 5.82 17.32
C GLY A 189 16.51 4.68 17.02
N GLY A 190 15.60 4.80 16.05
CA GLY A 190 14.50 3.83 15.88
C GLY A 190 14.73 2.60 14.99
N LEU A 191 15.81 2.54 14.19
CA LEU A 191 16.02 1.46 13.19
C LEU A 191 16.36 0.10 13.82
N ALA A 192 16.94 0.06 15.02
CA ALA A 192 17.27 -1.19 15.70
C ALA A 192 16.02 -1.90 16.28
N ALA A 193 15.09 -1.13 16.86
CA ALA A 193 13.91 -1.69 17.53
C ALA A 193 12.86 -2.25 16.55
N ALA A 194 12.78 -1.70 15.34
CA ALA A 194 11.89 -2.22 14.29
C ALA A 194 12.41 -3.54 13.70
N HIS A 195 13.71 -3.63 13.41
CA HIS A 195 14.34 -4.87 12.97
C HIS A 195 14.31 -5.96 14.04
N GLU A 196 14.44 -5.60 15.32
CA GLU A 196 14.35 -6.56 16.41
C GLU A 196 12.92 -7.10 16.59
N LYS A 197 11.90 -6.25 16.44
CA LYS A 197 10.50 -6.70 16.42
C LYS A 197 10.15 -7.60 15.23
N GLU A 198 10.72 -7.33 14.06
CA GLU A 198 10.51 -8.17 12.86
C GLU A 198 11.24 -9.52 13.00
N LYS A 199 12.48 -9.51 13.52
CA LYS A 199 13.25 -10.73 13.81
C LYS A 199 12.62 -11.58 14.91
N GLN A 200 11.97 -10.95 15.90
CA GLN A 200 11.19 -11.65 16.93
C GLN A 200 9.94 -12.31 16.34
N ARG A 201 9.23 -11.63 15.43
CA ARG A 201 8.06 -12.18 14.72
C ARG A 201 8.42 -13.33 13.80
N GLU A 202 9.51 -13.23 13.05
CA GLU A 202 10.00 -14.32 12.20
C GLU A 202 10.42 -15.54 13.04
N LYS A 203 11.04 -15.31 14.21
CA LYS A 203 11.39 -16.39 15.14
C LYS A 203 10.15 -17.05 15.74
N GLU A 204 9.14 -16.28 16.14
CA GLU A 204 7.87 -16.80 16.64
C GLU A 204 7.11 -17.59 15.56
N GLU A 205 7.06 -17.10 14.32
CA GLU A 205 6.46 -17.83 13.20
C GLU A 205 7.22 -19.13 12.87
N HIS A 206 8.55 -19.13 12.95
CA HIS A 206 9.35 -20.35 12.75
C HIS A 206 9.09 -21.36 13.87
N GLU A 207 9.04 -20.93 15.12
CA GLU A 207 8.71 -21.80 16.25
C GLU A 207 7.28 -22.35 16.16
N GLU A 208 6.32 -21.56 15.66
CA GLU A 208 4.95 -22.02 15.43
C GLU A 208 4.87 -23.04 14.29
N ARG A 209 5.61 -22.83 13.19
CA ARG A 209 5.71 -23.80 12.09
C ARG A 209 6.31 -25.11 12.54
N GLU A 210 7.37 -25.08 13.36
CA GLU A 210 7.98 -26.27 13.94
C GLU A 210 7.00 -27.00 14.87
N ARG A 211 6.30 -26.28 15.76
CA ARG A 211 5.25 -26.86 16.62
C ARG A 211 4.13 -27.50 15.81
N LYS A 212 3.69 -26.86 14.73
CA LYS A 212 2.64 -27.38 13.85
C LYS A 212 3.12 -28.64 13.13
N HIS A 213 4.35 -28.65 12.62
CA HIS A 213 4.95 -29.82 11.99
C HIS A 213 5.12 -30.98 12.99
N GLU A 214 5.48 -30.70 14.25
CA GLU A 214 5.55 -31.73 15.29
C GLU A 214 4.17 -32.30 15.63
N LEU A 215 3.15 -31.45 15.70
CA LEU A 215 1.76 -31.87 15.94
C LEU A 215 1.25 -32.75 14.78
N GLU A 216 1.56 -32.39 13.54
CA GLU A 216 1.21 -33.15 12.35
C GLU A 216 1.90 -34.53 12.35
N LYS A 217 3.19 -34.57 12.71
CA LYS A 217 3.92 -35.83 12.86
C LYS A 217 3.36 -36.71 13.98
N LYS A 218 2.90 -36.12 15.09
CA LYS A 218 2.19 -36.85 16.16
C LYS A 218 0.85 -37.41 15.68
N LEU A 219 0.07 -36.61 14.95
CA LEU A 219 -1.20 -37.05 14.38
C LEU A 219 -0.99 -38.21 13.39
N GLU A 220 0.04 -38.13 12.54
CA GLU A 220 0.37 -39.21 11.60
C GLU A 220 0.78 -40.50 12.33
N ALA A 221 1.56 -40.38 13.42
CA ALA A 221 1.94 -41.53 14.24
C ALA A 221 0.74 -42.16 14.96
N GLU A 222 -0.19 -41.34 15.45
CA GLU A 222 -1.43 -41.79 16.08
C GLU A 222 -2.33 -42.51 15.07
N MET A 223 -2.51 -41.95 13.87
CA MET A 223 -3.23 -42.61 12.78
C MET A 223 -2.61 -43.96 12.40
N LYS A 224 -1.27 -44.06 12.35
CA LYS A 224 -0.58 -45.33 12.07
C LYS A 224 -0.82 -46.37 13.18
N LEU A 225 -0.83 -45.93 14.43
CA LEU A 225 -1.13 -46.82 15.56
C LEU A 225 -2.59 -47.31 15.51
N GLU A 226 -3.53 -46.42 15.21
CA GLU A 226 -4.94 -46.76 15.10
C GLU A 226 -5.21 -47.70 13.91
N MET A 227 -4.58 -47.44 12.77
CA MET A 227 -4.63 -48.34 11.62
C MET A 227 -4.05 -49.71 11.95
N GLY A 228 -2.94 -49.78 12.70
CA GLY A 228 -2.35 -51.03 13.18
C GLY A 228 -3.30 -51.81 14.09
N LYS A 229 -3.96 -51.13 15.05
CA LYS A 229 -4.99 -51.76 15.90
C LYS A 229 -6.16 -52.30 15.09
N LYS A 230 -6.60 -51.56 14.07
CA LYS A 230 -7.69 -52.00 13.18
C LYS A 230 -7.32 -53.27 12.41
N LEU A 231 -6.11 -53.33 11.84
CA LEU A 231 -5.58 -54.51 11.16
C LEU A 231 -5.46 -55.72 12.11
N GLU A 232 -5.08 -55.51 13.37
CA GLU A 232 -5.02 -56.57 14.38
C GLU A 232 -6.41 -57.14 14.68
N ILE A 233 -7.41 -56.25 14.81
CA ILE A 233 -8.81 -56.65 15.03
C ILE A 233 -9.32 -57.44 13.83
N GLU A 234 -9.09 -56.97 12.60
CA GLU A 234 -9.48 -57.68 11.38
C GLU A 234 -8.86 -59.08 11.30
N LYS A 235 -7.56 -59.23 11.59
CA LYS A 235 -6.89 -60.53 11.66
C LYS A 235 -7.48 -61.44 12.73
N ASN A 236 -7.79 -60.91 13.91
CA ASN A 236 -8.38 -61.69 15.00
C ASN A 236 -9.79 -62.17 14.67
N VAL A 237 -10.59 -61.33 13.99
CA VAL A 237 -11.93 -61.70 13.48
C VAL A 237 -11.80 -62.80 12.42
N GLU A 238 -10.87 -62.66 11.47
CA GLU A 238 -10.63 -63.66 10.42
C GLU A 238 -10.18 -65.01 11.01
N MET A 239 -9.28 -65.00 12.00
CA MET A 239 -8.88 -66.21 12.72
C MET A 239 -10.05 -66.84 13.49
N MET A 240 -10.94 -66.05 14.09
CA MET A 240 -12.13 -66.57 14.78
C MET A 240 -13.07 -67.28 13.81
N LEU A 241 -13.36 -66.66 12.66
CA LEU A 241 -14.18 -67.25 11.60
C LEU A 241 -13.58 -68.56 11.07
N LYS A 242 -12.25 -68.60 10.89
CA LYS A 242 -11.55 -69.82 10.48
C LYS A 242 -11.68 -70.94 11.52
N ARG A 243 -11.54 -70.63 12.81
CA ARG A 243 -11.74 -71.59 13.92
C ARG A 243 -13.18 -72.04 14.11
N GLU A 244 -14.17 -71.26 13.67
CA GLU A 244 -15.58 -71.68 13.65
C GLU A 244 -15.88 -72.61 12.48
N SER A 245 -15.34 -72.30 11.30
CA SER A 245 -15.42 -73.18 10.11
C SER A 245 -14.80 -74.57 10.38
N GLU A 246 -13.64 -74.61 11.04
CA GLU A 246 -12.98 -75.88 11.46
C GLU A 246 -13.78 -76.66 12.52
N ARG A 247 -14.65 -76.00 13.30
CA ARG A 247 -15.54 -76.64 14.29
C ARG A 247 -16.84 -77.18 13.68
N GLN A 248 -17.30 -76.61 12.57
CA GLN A 248 -18.51 -77.07 11.85
C GLN A 248 -18.21 -78.18 10.83
N GLY A 249 -16.93 -78.45 10.54
CA GLY A 249 -16.48 -79.49 9.63
C GLY A 249 -16.08 -80.84 10.26
N LYS A 250 -16.41 -81.06 11.54
CA LYS A 250 -16.29 -82.35 12.25
C LYS A 250 -17.66 -82.86 12.65
#